data_AF-A0A843UEL7-F1
#
_entry.id   AF-A0A843UEL7-F1
#
_cell.length_a   1.000
_cell.length_b   1.000
_cell.length_c   1.000
_cell.angle_alpha   90.00
_cell.angle_beta   90.00
_cell.angle_gamma   90.00
#
_symmetry.space_group_name_H-M   'P 1'
#
loop_
_entity.id
_entity.type
_entity.pdbx_description
1 polymer ?
#
loop_
_entity_poly.entity_id
_entity_poly.type
_entity_poly.pdbx_seq_one_letter_code
_entity_poly.pdbx_strand_id
1 'polypeptide(L)'
;MIPTLEDVVRITDLRVDGQAVTGVTYMSYQEPVERLLGLEVREERSSLVRRTALQASLGVANARHRTGEGQADYMARLTKDARAVLAEEEGDAADRDLRRFLILVIGKLILETTGDPVGCRCLPLLEDLSSVGNYAWGVALLAHLFDSLGTSSRETGVAGFFPLLQVWAYYHLPCLGRKVARRRGAVPLLQR
;
A
#
# COMPACT_ATOMS: atom_id res chain seq x y z
N MET A 1 -24.75 3.69 1.80
CA MET A 1 -23.69 3.66 2.84
C MET A 1 -22.36 3.54 2.09
N ILE A 2 -21.33 4.27 2.51
CA ILE A 2 -19.99 4.27 1.89
C ILE A 2 -18.95 4.05 2.99
N PRO A 3 -17.73 3.55 2.68
CA PRO A 3 -16.65 3.46 3.65
C PRO A 3 -16.34 4.80 4.31
N THR A 4 -16.16 4.78 5.64
CA THR A 4 -15.84 5.96 6.46
C THR A 4 -14.41 5.91 6.99
N LEU A 5 -13.93 7.01 7.57
CA LEU A 5 -12.62 7.03 8.24
C LEU A 5 -12.56 6.06 9.43
N GLU A 6 -13.67 5.87 10.14
CA GLU A 6 -13.75 4.87 11.22
C GLU A 6 -13.55 3.45 10.68
N ASP A 7 -14.15 3.14 9.52
CA ASP A 7 -13.95 1.86 8.84
C ASP A 7 -12.49 1.66 8.41
N VAL A 8 -11.83 2.72 7.94
CA VAL A 8 -10.42 2.68 7.55
C VAL A 8 -9.52 2.34 8.73
N VAL A 9 -9.68 3.06 9.85
CA VAL A 9 -8.93 2.78 11.08
C VAL A 9 -9.17 1.34 11.50
N ARG A 10 -10.43 0.90 11.54
CA ARG A 10 -10.80 -0.44 12.01
C ARG A 10 -10.28 -1.57 11.11
N ILE A 11 -10.19 -1.35 9.80
CA ILE A 11 -9.84 -2.39 8.83
C ILE A 11 -8.34 -2.43 8.55
N THR A 12 -7.66 -1.29 8.58
CA THR A 12 -6.26 -1.15 8.14
C THR A 12 -5.29 -0.75 9.24
N ASP A 13 -5.80 -0.32 10.40
CA ASP A 13 -5.03 0.32 11.47
C ASP A 13 -4.19 1.54 11.02
N LEU A 14 -4.46 2.08 9.82
CA LEU A 14 -3.80 3.28 9.33
C LEU A 14 -4.29 4.50 10.07
N ARG A 15 -3.34 5.37 10.39
CA ARG A 15 -3.59 6.66 11.03
C ARG A 15 -4.46 7.56 10.16
N VAL A 16 -5.51 8.14 10.73
CA VAL A 16 -6.42 9.08 10.04
C VAL A 16 -6.31 10.52 10.55
N ASP A 17 -5.68 10.71 11.70
CA ASP A 17 -5.31 12.01 12.27
C ASP A 17 -3.87 12.38 11.86
N GLY A 18 -3.59 13.67 11.66
CA GLY A 18 -2.26 14.15 11.34
C GLY A 18 -2.20 15.06 10.12
N GLN A 19 -1.01 15.21 9.55
CA GLN A 19 -0.79 16.04 8.38
C GLN A 19 -1.47 15.43 7.15
N ALA A 20 -2.15 16.27 6.36
CA ALA A 20 -2.74 15.82 5.13
C ALA A 20 -1.65 15.34 4.17
N VAL A 21 -1.89 14.21 3.51
CA VAL A 21 -1.01 13.69 2.45
C VAL A 21 -1.24 14.52 1.19
N THR A 22 -0.65 15.72 1.18
CA THR A 22 -0.67 16.63 0.05
C THR A 22 0.73 16.68 -0.53
N GLY A 23 0.88 16.32 -1.80
CA GLY A 23 2.18 16.31 -2.46
C GLY A 23 2.23 17.33 -3.59
N VAL A 24 3.36 18.02 -3.70
CA VAL A 24 3.84 18.52 -4.99
C VAL A 24 4.44 17.34 -5.73
N THR A 25 3.99 17.06 -6.95
CA THR A 25 4.65 16.07 -7.80
C THR A 25 5.89 16.69 -8.42
N TYR A 26 6.98 15.94 -8.54
CA TYR A 26 8.14 16.41 -9.29
C TYR A 26 7.83 16.55 -10.78
N MET A 27 8.48 17.51 -11.42
CA MET A 27 8.45 17.67 -12.89
C MET A 27 9.25 16.56 -13.60
N SER A 28 10.26 16.00 -12.93
CA SER A 28 11.01 14.81 -13.33
C SER A 28 11.33 13.98 -12.09
N TYR A 29 11.22 12.65 -12.20
CA TYR A 29 11.48 11.71 -11.11
C TYR A 29 12.88 11.09 -11.17
N GLN A 30 13.66 11.35 -12.22
CA GLN A 30 14.97 10.72 -12.42
C GLN A 30 15.96 11.04 -11.30
N GLU A 31 16.30 12.31 -11.12
CA GLU A 31 17.24 12.74 -10.07
C GLU A 31 16.74 12.36 -8.66
N PRO A 32 15.47 12.60 -8.27
CA PRO A 32 14.98 12.16 -6.97
C PRO A 32 15.07 10.65 -6.74
N VAL A 33 14.76 9.83 -7.75
CA VAL A 33 14.82 8.37 -7.63
C VAL A 33 16.27 7.88 -7.52
N GLU A 34 17.18 8.44 -8.31
CA GLU A 34 18.61 8.11 -8.21
C GLU A 34 19.19 8.55 -6.85
N ARG A 35 18.88 9.77 -6.40
CA ARG A 35 19.36 10.31 -5.12
C ARG A 35 18.80 9.59 -3.90
N LEU A 36 17.48 9.44 -3.84
CA LEU A 36 16.76 8.96 -2.65
C LEU A 36 16.58 7.45 -2.62
N LEU A 37 16.57 6.79 -3.78
CA LEU A 37 16.40 5.33 -3.90
C LEU A 37 17.61 4.65 -4.52
N GLY A 38 18.59 5.34 -5.10
CA GLY A 38 19.74 4.69 -5.76
C GLY A 38 19.33 3.69 -6.84
N LEU A 39 18.25 3.98 -7.57
CA LEU A 39 17.74 3.15 -8.65
C LEU A 39 17.69 3.98 -9.94
N GLU A 40 17.85 3.31 -11.09
CA GLU A 40 17.73 3.96 -12.38
C GLU A 40 16.27 4.04 -12.84
N VAL A 41 15.88 5.20 -13.39
CA VAL A 41 14.56 5.39 -14.02
C VAL A 41 14.67 5.10 -15.50
N ARG A 42 13.78 4.25 -16.03
CA ARG A 42 13.83 3.78 -17.42
C ARG A 42 13.46 4.85 -18.46
N GLU A 43 12.71 5.87 -18.05
CA GLU A 43 12.22 6.96 -18.91
C GLU A 43 12.20 8.26 -18.11
N GLU A 44 12.83 9.32 -18.62
CA GLU A 44 13.04 10.61 -17.91
C GLU A 44 11.75 11.26 -17.39
N ARG A 45 10.59 10.96 -18.01
CA ARG A 45 9.27 11.49 -17.63
C ARG A 45 8.41 10.51 -16.84
N SER A 46 8.88 9.28 -16.63
CA SER A 46 8.10 8.25 -15.98
C SER A 46 8.26 8.33 -14.47
N SER A 47 7.16 8.52 -13.76
CA SER A 47 7.11 8.39 -12.29
C SER A 47 7.13 6.92 -11.85
N LEU A 48 7.59 6.00 -12.69
CA LEU A 48 7.48 4.56 -12.49
C LEU A 48 8.86 3.93 -12.32
N VAL A 49 8.98 3.07 -11.30
CA VAL A 49 10.17 2.22 -11.07
C VAL A 49 9.75 0.76 -11.17
N ARG A 50 10.65 -0.11 -11.68
CA ARG A 50 10.38 -1.54 -11.73
C ARG A 50 10.27 -2.11 -10.32
N ARG A 51 9.14 -2.73 -10.01
CA ARG A 51 8.94 -3.47 -8.75
C ARG A 51 10.00 -4.54 -8.56
N THR A 52 10.38 -5.24 -9.64
CA THR A 52 11.43 -6.27 -9.60
C THR A 52 12.78 -5.70 -9.16
N ALA A 53 13.14 -4.49 -9.61
CA ALA A 53 14.35 -3.79 -9.19
C ALA A 53 14.27 -3.38 -7.71
N LEU A 54 13.14 -2.81 -7.27
CA LEU A 54 12.89 -2.49 -5.86
C LEU A 54 12.97 -3.73 -4.96
N GLN A 55 12.31 -4.82 -5.35
CA GLN A 55 12.33 -6.08 -4.63
C GLN A 55 13.74 -6.68 -4.58
N ALA A 56 14.50 -6.62 -5.67
CA ALA A 56 15.89 -7.08 -5.69
C ALA A 56 16.78 -6.25 -4.75
N SER A 57 16.62 -4.93 -4.75
CA SER A 57 17.39 -4.04 -3.85
C SER A 57 17.09 -4.27 -2.37
N LEU A 58 15.89 -4.75 -2.03
CA LEU A 58 15.49 -5.08 -0.66
C LEU A 58 15.76 -6.54 -0.28
N GLY A 59 16.44 -7.32 -1.13
CA GLY A 59 16.66 -8.76 -0.89
C GLY A 59 15.39 -9.62 -0.97
N VAL A 60 14.26 -9.06 -1.41
CA VAL A 60 12.94 -9.72 -1.45
C VAL A 60 12.57 -10.17 -2.88
N ALA A 61 13.57 -10.65 -3.62
CA ALA A 61 13.42 -11.02 -5.03
C ALA A 61 12.28 -12.03 -5.23
N ASN A 62 11.37 -11.74 -6.16
CA ASN A 62 10.22 -12.58 -6.50
C ASN A 62 9.18 -12.80 -5.39
N ALA A 63 9.01 -11.86 -4.46
CA ALA A 63 7.78 -11.79 -3.66
C ALA A 63 6.59 -11.43 -4.56
N ARG A 64 6.13 -12.42 -5.32
CA ARG A 64 4.81 -12.49 -5.91
C ARG A 64 3.86 -13.06 -4.85
N HIS A 65 2.61 -12.66 -4.99
CA HIS A 65 1.52 -13.30 -4.28
C HIS A 65 1.50 -14.78 -4.66
N ARG A 66 1.63 -15.68 -3.69
CA ARG A 66 1.54 -17.12 -3.94
C ARG A 66 0.06 -17.51 -4.13
N THR A 67 -0.18 -18.60 -4.85
CA THR A 67 -1.54 -19.11 -5.04
C THR A 67 -2.12 -19.55 -3.69
N GLY A 68 -3.21 -18.90 -3.26
CA GLY A 68 -3.87 -19.16 -1.98
C GLY A 68 -3.26 -18.44 -0.76
N GLU A 69 -2.23 -17.62 -0.94
CA GLU A 69 -1.71 -16.74 0.12
C GLU A 69 -2.70 -15.58 0.34
N GLY A 70 -3.01 -15.22 1.58
CA GLY A 70 -3.76 -14.00 1.85
C GLY A 70 -2.87 -12.77 1.69
N GLN A 71 -3.45 -11.59 1.49
CA GLN A 71 -2.68 -10.34 1.46
C GLN A 71 -1.95 -10.08 2.78
N ALA A 72 -2.54 -10.46 3.91
CA ALA A 72 -1.90 -10.38 5.22
C ALA A 72 -0.66 -11.28 5.32
N ASP A 73 -0.75 -12.53 4.84
CA ASP A 73 0.37 -13.47 4.83
C ASP A 73 1.49 -12.99 3.90
N TYR A 74 1.12 -12.45 2.74
CA TYR A 74 2.05 -11.81 1.81
C TYR A 74 2.79 -10.64 2.48
N MET A 75 2.07 -9.75 3.16
CA MET A 75 2.65 -8.59 3.85
C MET A 75 3.54 -9.01 5.02
N ALA A 76 3.14 -10.01 5.80
CA ALA A 76 3.95 -10.55 6.89
C ALA A 76 5.27 -11.15 6.36
N ARG A 77 5.22 -11.88 5.25
CA ARG A 77 6.40 -12.41 4.58
C ARG A 77 7.29 -11.31 4.01
N LEU A 78 6.71 -10.36 3.26
CA LEU A 78 7.43 -9.23 2.70
C LEU A 78 8.15 -8.43 3.78
N THR A 79 7.46 -8.14 4.89
CA THR A 79 8.03 -7.39 6.02
C THR A 79 9.12 -8.19 6.71
N LYS A 80 8.94 -9.50 6.88
CA LYS A 80 9.97 -10.38 7.46
C LYS A 80 11.23 -10.41 6.60
N ASP A 81 11.09 -10.57 5.29
CA ASP A 81 12.21 -10.67 4.36
C ASP A 81 12.94 -9.31 4.24
N ALA A 82 12.19 -8.19 4.18
CA ALA A 82 12.76 -6.85 4.15
C ALA A 82 13.43 -6.43 5.47
N ARG A 83 12.92 -6.90 6.62
CA ARG A 83 13.46 -6.56 7.94
C ARG A 83 14.91 -6.99 8.14
N ALA A 84 15.36 -8.05 7.46
CA ALA A 84 16.76 -8.43 7.46
C ALA A 84 17.63 -7.33 6.86
N VAL A 85 17.29 -6.85 5.66
CA VAL A 85 18.00 -5.78 4.95
C VAL A 85 17.91 -4.44 5.69
N LEU A 86 16.72 -4.10 6.21
CA LEU A 86 16.51 -2.87 6.97
C LEU A 86 17.27 -2.83 8.32
N ALA A 87 17.74 -3.97 8.82
CA ALA A 87 18.49 -4.08 10.08
C ALA A 87 20.01 -4.19 9.89
N GLU A 88 20.48 -4.36 8.65
CA GLU A 88 21.90 -4.57 8.34
C GLU A 88 22.69 -3.26 8.19
N GLU A 89 22.01 -2.16 7.86
CA GLU A 89 22.63 -0.87 7.52
C GLU A 89 22.25 0.22 8.53
N GLU A 90 23.19 1.14 8.82
CA GLU A 90 22.96 2.35 9.62
C GLU A 90 23.26 3.60 8.78
N GLY A 91 22.55 4.70 9.04
CA GLY A 91 22.74 5.98 8.33
C GLY A 91 22.02 6.05 6.97
N ASP A 92 22.61 6.76 6.01
CA ASP A 92 21.97 7.11 4.73
C ASP A 92 21.53 5.90 3.88
N ALA A 93 22.21 4.76 4.03
CA ALA A 93 21.86 3.51 3.36
C ALA A 93 20.57 2.89 3.93
N ALA A 94 20.44 2.84 5.25
CA ALA A 94 19.23 2.38 5.95
C ALA A 94 18.02 3.23 5.58
N ASP A 95 18.25 4.53 5.50
CA ASP A 95 17.32 5.56 5.09
C ASP A 95 16.82 5.34 3.65
N ARG A 96 17.72 4.97 2.75
CA ARG A 96 17.40 4.63 1.35
C ARG A 96 16.56 3.35 1.28
N ASP A 97 16.92 2.33 2.04
CA ASP A 97 16.19 1.05 2.08
C ASP A 97 14.81 1.20 2.69
N LEU A 98 14.66 2.03 3.72
CA LEU A 98 13.37 2.36 4.27
C LEU A 98 12.48 3.07 3.24
N ARG A 99 13.01 4.02 2.48
CA ARG A 99 12.27 4.68 1.39
C ARG A 99 11.84 3.68 0.30
N ARG A 100 12.74 2.78 -0.13
CA ARG A 100 12.43 1.72 -1.10
C ARG A 100 11.30 0.81 -0.59
N PHE A 101 11.36 0.41 0.68
CA PHE A 101 10.34 -0.40 1.32
C PHE A 101 8.99 0.32 1.39
N LEU A 102 8.98 1.57 1.86
CA LEU A 102 7.76 2.38 1.96
C LEU A 102 7.10 2.59 0.59
N ILE A 103 7.86 2.85 -0.47
CA ILE A 103 7.31 2.96 -1.84
C ILE A 103 6.71 1.65 -2.31
N LEU A 104 7.38 0.52 -2.03
CA LEU A 104 6.85 -0.79 -2.38
C LEU A 104 5.53 -1.07 -1.65
N VAL A 105 5.47 -0.76 -0.35
CA VAL A 105 4.28 -0.96 0.48
C VAL A 105 3.15 -0.01 0.07
N ILE A 106 3.41 1.29 -0.06
CA ILE A 106 2.42 2.28 -0.50
C ILE A 106 1.93 1.96 -1.91
N GLY A 107 2.83 1.61 -2.82
CA GLY A 107 2.50 1.23 -4.19
C GLY A 107 1.65 -0.04 -4.27
N LYS A 108 1.78 -0.97 -3.31
CA LYS A 108 1.00 -2.21 -3.26
C LYS A 108 -0.28 -2.12 -2.45
N LEU A 109 -0.29 -1.39 -1.35
CA LEU A 109 -1.45 -1.26 -0.47
C LEU A 109 -2.36 -0.12 -0.89
N ILE A 110 -1.82 1.02 -1.31
CA ILE A 110 -2.64 2.19 -1.60
C ILE A 110 -2.99 2.23 -3.09
N LEU A 111 -1.99 2.07 -3.96
CA LEU A 111 -2.14 2.36 -5.39
C LEU A 111 -2.50 1.15 -6.27
N GLU A 112 -2.64 -0.06 -5.68
CA GLU A 112 -2.82 -1.36 -6.36
C GLU A 112 -2.44 -1.36 -7.85
N THR A 113 -1.14 -1.22 -8.15
CA THR A 113 -0.70 -1.23 -9.54
C THR A 113 -0.79 -2.65 -10.10
N THR A 114 -1.73 -2.88 -11.02
CA THR A 114 -1.80 -4.11 -11.82
C THR A 114 -0.63 -4.12 -12.80
N GLY A 115 0.50 -4.69 -12.39
CA GLY A 115 1.69 -4.81 -13.25
C GLY A 115 3.02 -4.83 -12.49
N ASP A 116 4.09 -4.72 -13.27
CA ASP A 116 5.46 -4.59 -12.74
C ASP A 116 5.86 -3.17 -12.30
N PRO A 117 5.37 -2.05 -12.88
CA PRO A 117 5.79 -0.73 -12.42
C PRO A 117 5.12 -0.32 -11.10
N VAL A 118 5.88 0.36 -10.24
CA VAL A 118 5.42 1.02 -9.01
C VAL A 118 5.54 2.52 -9.19
N GLY A 119 4.46 3.25 -8.88
CA GLY A 119 4.46 4.71 -8.93
C GLY A 119 5.24 5.34 -7.77
N CYS A 120 6.17 6.22 -8.08
CA CYS A 120 7.00 6.96 -7.14
C CYS A 120 6.40 8.32 -6.75
N ARG A 121 5.10 8.55 -7.01
CA ARG A 121 4.42 9.81 -6.66
C ARG A 121 4.47 10.16 -5.17
N CYS A 122 4.67 9.16 -4.30
CA CYS A 122 4.84 9.37 -2.87
C CYS A 122 6.27 9.75 -2.46
N LEU A 123 7.25 9.71 -3.38
CA LEU A 123 8.65 10.00 -3.08
C LEU A 123 8.89 11.37 -2.40
N PRO A 124 8.21 12.48 -2.80
CA PRO A 124 8.32 13.75 -2.07
C PRO A 124 7.95 13.66 -0.58
N LEU A 125 6.97 12.82 -0.24
CA LEU A 125 6.50 12.63 1.14
C LEU A 125 7.49 11.80 1.97
N LEU A 126 8.40 11.10 1.29
CA LEU A 126 9.39 10.22 1.90
C LEU A 126 10.78 10.87 1.96
N GLU A 127 10.94 12.13 1.51
CA GLU A 127 12.20 12.86 1.69
C GLU A 127 12.58 12.95 3.16
N ASP A 128 11.63 13.38 3.99
CA ASP A 128 11.76 13.43 5.44
C ASP A 128 11.03 12.24 6.08
N LEU A 129 11.79 11.19 6.39
CA LEU A 129 11.28 9.99 7.05
C LEU A 129 10.72 10.25 8.46
N SER A 130 11.13 11.34 9.12
CA SER A 130 10.58 11.69 10.44
C SER A 130 9.14 12.19 10.36
N SER A 131 8.75 12.78 9.22
CA SER A 131 7.38 13.23 8.96
C SER A 131 6.44 12.07 8.58
N VAL A 132 6.98 10.96 8.07
CA VAL A 132 6.18 9.87 7.48
C VAL A 132 5.16 9.29 8.46
N GLY A 133 5.52 9.14 9.73
CA GLY A 133 4.60 8.61 10.76
C GLY A 133 3.49 9.58 11.21
N ASN A 134 3.59 10.85 10.83
CA ASN A 134 2.66 11.91 11.22
C ASN A 134 1.61 12.22 10.14
N TYR A 135 1.70 11.59 8.97
CA TYR A 135 0.71 11.75 7.92
C TYR A 135 -0.55 10.91 8.19
N ALA A 136 -1.69 11.46 7.78
CA ALA A 136 -2.99 10.79 7.79
C ALA A 136 -3.10 9.79 6.61
N TRP A 137 -2.27 8.75 6.62
CA TRP A 137 -2.23 7.73 5.56
C TRP A 137 -3.57 7.03 5.30
N GLY A 138 -4.39 6.85 6.33
CA GLY A 138 -5.73 6.29 6.20
C GLY A 138 -6.68 7.22 5.43
N VAL A 139 -6.59 8.54 5.65
CA VAL A 139 -7.35 9.53 4.85
C VAL A 139 -6.90 9.51 3.40
N ALA A 140 -5.59 9.42 3.16
CA ALA A 140 -5.03 9.33 1.81
C ALA A 140 -5.48 8.07 1.07
N LEU A 141 -5.48 6.93 1.77
CA LEU A 141 -5.98 5.67 1.23
C LEU A 141 -7.46 5.76 0.87
N LEU A 142 -8.29 6.32 1.74
CA LEU A 142 -9.72 6.49 1.48
C LEU A 142 -10.00 7.44 0.31
N ALA A 143 -9.27 8.55 0.24
CA ALA A 143 -9.37 9.50 -0.86
C ALA A 143 -8.98 8.83 -2.20
N HIS A 144 -7.90 8.05 -2.23
CA HIS A 144 -7.48 7.33 -3.42
C HIS A 144 -8.47 6.24 -3.83
N LEU A 145 -9.11 5.55 -2.87
CA LEU A 145 -10.18 4.60 -3.14
C LEU A 145 -11.37 5.30 -3.85
N PHE A 146 -11.82 6.45 -3.33
CA PHE A 146 -12.93 7.17 -3.95
C PHE A 146 -12.59 7.75 -5.33
N ASP A 147 -11.38 8.27 -5.51
CA ASP A 147 -10.88 8.73 -6.81
C ASP A 147 -10.84 7.59 -7.84
N SER A 148 -10.34 6.43 -7.41
CA SER A 148 -10.26 5.25 -8.27
C SER A 148 -11.64 4.70 -8.61
N LEU A 149 -12.61 4.72 -7.70
CA LEU A 149 -14.01 4.32 -7.96
C LEU A 149 -14.71 5.31 -8.93
N GLY A 150 -14.45 6.60 -8.80
CA GLY A 150 -14.97 7.63 -9.71
C GLY A 150 -14.39 7.52 -11.12
N THR A 151 -13.12 7.16 -11.24
CA THR A 151 -12.42 7.04 -12.53
C THR A 151 -12.73 5.70 -13.22
N SER A 152 -12.75 4.60 -12.46
CA SER A 152 -13.12 3.26 -12.94
C SER A 152 -14.59 3.10 -13.29
N SER A 153 -15.48 4.02 -12.92
CA SER A 153 -16.83 3.99 -13.49
C SER A 153 -16.82 4.24 -15.02
N ARG A 154 -15.69 4.68 -15.59
CA ARG A 154 -15.49 4.97 -17.01
C ARG A 154 -14.68 3.90 -17.74
N GLU A 155 -13.97 3.03 -17.03
CA GLU A 155 -13.09 1.97 -17.58
C GLU A 155 -13.40 0.63 -16.89
N THR A 156 -13.35 -0.51 -17.58
CA THR A 156 -13.87 -1.80 -17.08
C THR A 156 -13.06 -2.46 -15.93
N GLY A 157 -12.29 -1.70 -15.15
CA GLY A 157 -11.47 -2.21 -14.04
C GLY A 157 -11.53 -1.30 -12.81
N VAL A 158 -11.88 -1.86 -11.66
CA VAL A 158 -11.84 -1.16 -10.36
C VAL A 158 -10.39 -1.10 -9.90
N ALA A 159 -9.82 0.11 -9.84
CA ALA A 159 -8.50 0.38 -9.24
C ALA A 159 -8.64 0.85 -7.79
N GLY A 160 -7.53 0.86 -7.03
CA GLY A 160 -7.47 1.26 -5.62
C GLY A 160 -7.51 0.07 -4.65
N PHE A 161 -7.41 0.32 -3.35
CA PHE A 161 -7.40 -0.73 -2.31
C PHE A 161 -8.76 -1.42 -2.14
N PHE A 162 -9.11 -2.26 -3.12
CA PHE A 162 -10.34 -3.06 -3.16
C PHE A 162 -10.58 -3.93 -1.92
N PRO A 163 -9.55 -4.48 -1.23
CA PRO A 163 -9.72 -5.22 0.02
C PRO A 163 -10.48 -4.43 1.10
N LEU A 164 -10.24 -3.12 1.23
CA LEU A 164 -11.01 -2.27 2.16
C LEU A 164 -12.49 -2.28 1.81
N LEU A 165 -12.82 -2.12 0.53
CA LEU A 165 -14.21 -2.14 0.06
C LEU A 165 -14.87 -3.51 0.26
N GLN A 166 -14.13 -4.60 0.04
CA GLN A 166 -14.61 -5.97 0.26
C GLN A 166 -14.94 -6.23 1.74
N VAL A 167 -14.01 -5.89 2.65
CA VAL A 167 -14.19 -6.08 4.09
C VAL A 167 -15.31 -5.18 4.60
N TRP A 168 -15.34 -3.91 4.19
CA TRP A 168 -16.41 -2.99 4.50
C TRP A 168 -17.78 -3.53 4.06
N ALA A 169 -17.88 -3.99 2.81
CA ALA A 169 -19.12 -4.55 2.27
C ALA A 169 -19.58 -5.79 3.04
N TYR A 170 -18.64 -6.63 3.49
CA TYR A 170 -18.96 -7.80 4.31
C TYR A 170 -19.60 -7.41 5.66
N TYR A 171 -19.05 -6.41 6.35
CA TYR A 171 -19.55 -5.96 7.64
C TYR A 171 -20.88 -5.20 7.54
N HIS A 172 -21.06 -4.40 6.49
CA HIS A 172 -22.16 -3.43 6.40
C HIS A 172 -23.29 -3.84 5.47
N LEU A 173 -23.09 -4.82 4.57
CA LEU A 173 -24.15 -5.34 3.70
C LEU A 173 -24.70 -6.66 4.24
N PRO A 174 -25.94 -6.67 4.79
CA PRO A 174 -26.53 -7.87 5.38
C PRO A 174 -26.67 -9.06 4.41
N CYS A 175 -26.69 -8.79 3.10
CA CYS A 175 -26.79 -9.81 2.06
C CYS A 175 -25.48 -10.64 1.88
N LEU A 176 -24.33 -10.08 2.25
CA LEU A 176 -23.02 -10.74 2.13
C LEU A 176 -22.63 -11.50 3.41
N GLY A 177 -22.94 -10.96 4.60
CA GLY A 177 -22.57 -11.57 5.89
C GLY A 177 -23.42 -12.76 6.34
N ARG A 178 -24.64 -12.96 5.81
CA ARG A 178 -25.61 -13.96 6.36
C ARG A 178 -25.59 -15.37 5.74
N LYS A 179 -24.73 -15.68 4.76
CA LYS A 179 -24.78 -16.98 4.05
C LYS A 179 -23.64 -17.97 4.34
N VAL A 180 -22.85 -17.77 5.40
CA VAL A 180 -21.84 -18.76 5.84
C VAL A 180 -22.27 -19.54 7.11
N ALA A 181 -23.47 -19.31 7.63
CA ALA A 181 -23.99 -20.01 8.81
C ALA A 181 -24.89 -21.23 8.51
N ARG A 182 -24.71 -21.90 7.36
CA ARG A 182 -25.37 -23.19 7.07
C ARG A 182 -24.48 -24.11 6.24
N ARG A 183 -23.34 -24.53 6.81
CA ARG A 183 -22.84 -25.91 6.76
C ARG A 183 -21.59 -26.01 7.64
N ARG A 184 -21.75 -26.81 8.71
CA ARG A 184 -20.80 -27.26 9.74
C ARG A 184 -20.75 -26.41 11.01
N GLY A 185 -21.40 -26.97 12.04
CA GLY A 185 -21.00 -26.91 13.44
C GLY A 185 -20.90 -25.53 14.07
N ALA A 186 -21.93 -25.16 14.83
CA ALA A 186 -21.94 -24.01 15.70
C ALA A 186 -20.71 -23.96 16.64
N VAL A 187 -20.02 -22.83 16.66
CA VAL A 187 -19.28 -22.34 17.83
C VAL A 187 -19.53 -20.83 17.92
N PRO A 188 -20.20 -20.32 18.97
CA PRO A 188 -20.39 -18.89 19.15
C PRO A 188 -19.13 -18.30 19.82
N LEU A 189 -18.38 -17.47 19.11
CA LEU A 189 -17.29 -16.70 19.70
C LEU A 189 -17.70 -15.23 19.85
N LEU A 190 -18.00 -14.92 21.12
CA LEU A 190 -17.63 -13.72 21.88
C LEU A 190 -18.12 -12.35 21.39
N GLN A 191 -19.25 -11.95 21.98
CA GLN A 191 -19.42 -10.59 22.48
C GLN A 191 -18.51 -10.38 23.71
N ARG A 192 -17.68 -9.34 23.68
CA ARG A 192 -17.41 -8.45 24.81
C ARG A 192 -16.77 -7.16 24.31
#